data_AF-A0A9E1QQ54-F1
#
_entry.id   AF-A0A9E1QQ54-F1
#
_cell.length_a   1.000
_cell.length_b   1.000
_cell.length_c   1.000
_cell.angle_alpha   90.00
_cell.angle_beta   90.00
_cell.angle_gamma   90.00
#
_symmetry.space_group_name_H-M   'P 1'
#
loop_
_entity.id
_entity.type
_entity.pdbx_description
1 polymer ?
#
loop_
_entity_poly.entity_id
_entity_poly.type
_entity_poly.pdbx_seq_one_letter_code
_entity_poly.pdbx_strand_id
1 'polypeptide(L)'
;MDLYYDKDIKESYDLIDELASNKNLEMVASVYDCNSAKVAEGYCSALKIASTNITNFPLIECICKHCNHLVIDTGNATNSDIENVLKFVKKISLNMRILLQYSPTRPPMSSSTWNMWRIQEMQEKFKTPVG
;
A
#
# COMPACT_ATOMS: atom_id res chain seq x y z
N MET A 1 -11.09 -10.23 20.73
CA MET A 1 -10.76 -10.20 19.30
C MET A 1 -11.06 -11.59 18.80
N ASP A 2 -11.98 -11.72 17.84
CA ASP A 2 -12.70 -12.96 17.59
C ASP A 2 -11.91 -13.89 16.67
N LEU A 3 -11.47 -15.03 17.21
CA LEU A 3 -10.77 -16.11 16.49
C LEU A 3 -11.50 -16.58 15.21
N TYR A 4 -12.81 -16.36 15.14
CA TYR A 4 -13.62 -16.67 13.96
C TYR A 4 -13.35 -15.71 12.80
N TYR A 5 -13.18 -14.41 13.06
CA TYR A 5 -12.88 -13.42 12.02
C TYR A 5 -11.53 -13.70 11.34
N ASP A 6 -10.52 -14.08 12.14
CA ASP A 6 -9.18 -14.43 11.65
C ASP A 6 -9.16 -15.74 10.84
N LYS A 7 -10.09 -16.65 11.13
CA LYS A 7 -10.24 -17.89 10.38
C LYS A 7 -10.85 -17.64 9.00
N ASP A 8 -11.93 -16.86 8.94
CA ASP A 8 -12.64 -16.58 7.69
C ASP A 8 -11.78 -15.78 6.70
N ILE A 9 -10.99 -14.82 7.21
CA ILE A 9 -10.04 -14.07 6.37
C ILE A 9 -8.94 -14.98 5.83
N LYS A 10 -8.40 -15.90 6.64
CA LYS A 10 -7.34 -16.81 6.21
C LYS A 10 -7.85 -17.79 5.15
N GLU A 11 -9.03 -18.38 5.32
CA GLU A 11 -9.64 -19.26 4.33
C GLU A 11 -9.86 -18.54 2.98
N SER A 12 -10.22 -17.26 3.03
CA SER A 12 -10.33 -16.43 1.83
C SER A 12 -8.97 -16.20 1.15
N TYR A 13 -7.91 -15.93 1.91
CA TYR A 13 -6.56 -15.79 1.36
C TYR A 13 -6.03 -17.10 0.78
N ASP A 14 -6.23 -18.23 1.46
CA ASP A 14 -5.81 -19.56 0.98
C ASP A 14 -6.42 -19.86 -0.41
N LEU A 15 -7.71 -19.58 -0.60
CA LEU A 15 -8.39 -19.78 -1.89
C LEU A 15 -7.83 -18.86 -2.99
N ILE A 16 -7.62 -17.58 -2.70
CA ILE A 16 -7.14 -16.61 -3.69
C ILE A 16 -5.67 -16.90 -4.06
N ASP A 17 -4.86 -17.28 -3.08
CA ASP A 17 -3.45 -17.63 -3.28
C ASP A 17 -3.28 -18.87 -4.16
N GLU A 18 -4.12 -19.90 -3.96
CA GLU A 18 -4.16 -21.06 -4.85
C GLU A 18 -4.48 -20.64 -6.30
N LEU A 19 -5.50 -19.79 -6.49
CA LEU A 19 -5.91 -19.30 -7.81
C LEU A 19 -4.83 -18.43 -8.47
N ALA A 20 -4.17 -17.57 -7.70
CA ALA A 20 -3.10 -16.69 -8.17
C ALA A 20 -1.84 -17.49 -8.54
N SER A 21 -1.43 -18.40 -7.67
CA SER A 21 -0.28 -19.29 -7.86
C SER A 21 -0.45 -20.18 -9.10
N ASN A 22 -1.64 -20.74 -9.31
CA ASN A 22 -1.96 -21.52 -10.51
C ASN A 22 -1.87 -20.72 -11.82
N LYS A 23 -1.91 -19.39 -11.73
CA LYS A 23 -1.77 -18.46 -12.86
C LYS A 23 -0.42 -17.74 -12.88
N ASN A 24 0.51 -18.08 -11.99
CA ASN A 24 1.79 -17.40 -11.82
C ASN A 24 1.63 -15.88 -11.62
N LEU A 25 0.66 -15.49 -10.78
CA LEU A 25 0.38 -14.11 -10.40
C LEU A 25 0.81 -13.84 -8.95
N GLU A 26 1.36 -12.66 -8.71
CA GLU A 26 1.61 -12.17 -7.35
C GLU A 26 0.40 -11.43 -6.79
N MET A 27 0.23 -11.48 -5.46
CA MET A 27 -0.83 -10.77 -4.75
C MET A 27 -0.34 -9.50 -4.09
N VAL A 28 -1.15 -8.45 -4.14
CA VAL A 28 -0.99 -7.21 -3.37
C VAL A 28 -2.31 -6.91 -2.68
N ALA A 29 -2.29 -6.71 -1.36
CA ALA A 29 -3.49 -6.44 -0.58
C ALA A 29 -3.48 -5.03 0.00
N SER A 30 -4.64 -4.36 -0.04
CA SER A 30 -4.85 -3.16 0.77
C SER A 30 -5.22 -3.56 2.18
N VAL A 31 -4.50 -3.03 3.17
CA VAL A 31 -4.71 -3.37 4.59
C VAL A 31 -5.14 -2.12 5.35
N TYR A 32 -6.01 -2.32 6.33
CA TYR A 32 -6.66 -1.22 7.07
C TYR A 32 -6.38 -1.26 8.57
N ASP A 33 -5.81 -2.36 9.05
CA ASP A 33 -5.41 -2.54 10.43
C ASP A 33 -4.20 -3.49 10.52
N CYS A 34 -3.63 -3.61 11.71
CA CYS A 34 -2.43 -4.42 11.92
C CYS A 34 -2.70 -5.92 11.78
N ASN A 35 -3.94 -6.36 12.03
CA ASN A 35 -4.29 -7.77 11.94
C ASN A 35 -4.37 -8.23 10.47
N SER A 36 -5.05 -7.46 9.63
CA SER A 36 -5.07 -7.66 8.17
C SER A 36 -3.67 -7.58 7.56
N ALA A 37 -2.80 -6.69 8.05
CA ALA A 37 -1.39 -6.65 7.64
C ALA A 37 -0.63 -7.95 7.99
N LYS A 38 -0.81 -8.45 9.21
CA LYS A 38 -0.17 -9.69 9.67
C LYS A 38 -0.66 -10.92 8.91
N VAL A 39 -1.96 -11.01 8.60
CA VAL A 39 -2.49 -12.12 7.81
C VAL A 39 -1.95 -12.05 6.38
N ALA A 40 -2.01 -10.87 5.75
CA ALA A 40 -1.61 -10.70 4.34
C ALA A 40 -0.12 -10.92 4.08
N GLU A 41 0.76 -10.75 5.07
CA GLU A 41 2.20 -11.03 4.98
C GLU A 41 2.51 -12.42 4.40
N GLY A 42 1.73 -13.44 4.77
CA GLY A 42 1.95 -14.81 4.31
C GLY A 42 1.59 -15.06 2.84
N TYR A 43 0.91 -14.12 2.18
CA TYR A 43 0.30 -14.31 0.87
C TYR A 43 0.70 -13.25 -0.16
N CYS A 44 1.02 -12.03 0.28
CA CYS A 44 1.18 -10.88 -0.61
C CYS A 44 2.65 -10.46 -0.76
N SER A 45 3.07 -10.19 -2.01
CA SER A 45 4.42 -9.69 -2.31
C SER A 45 4.61 -8.21 -1.92
N ALA A 46 3.52 -7.47 -1.74
CA ALA A 46 3.50 -6.13 -1.18
C ALA A 46 2.19 -5.86 -0.43
N LEU A 47 2.26 -4.95 0.54
CA LEU A 47 1.07 -4.41 1.21
C LEU A 47 0.82 -2.98 0.76
N LYS A 48 -0.45 -2.62 0.58
CA LYS A 48 -0.88 -1.30 0.14
C LYS A 48 -1.60 -0.56 1.28
N ILE A 49 -1.26 0.71 1.46
CA ILE A 49 -2.07 1.65 2.26
C ILE A 49 -2.95 2.51 1.36
N ALA A 50 -4.21 2.65 1.73
CA ALA A 50 -5.13 3.59 1.10
C ALA A 50 -4.76 5.04 1.44
N SER A 51 -5.15 5.99 0.60
CA SER A 51 -4.80 7.41 0.77
C SER A 51 -5.43 8.02 2.04
N THR A 52 -6.54 7.46 2.51
CA THR A 52 -7.15 7.80 3.80
C THR A 52 -6.30 7.39 5.01
N ASN A 53 -5.32 6.52 4.81
CA ASN A 53 -4.43 5.99 5.84
C ASN A 53 -2.96 6.42 5.66
N ILE A 54 -2.66 7.36 4.75
CA ILE A 54 -1.27 7.77 4.46
C ILE A 54 -0.53 8.35 5.68
N THR A 55 -1.25 8.91 6.65
CA THR A 55 -0.72 9.41 7.93
C THR A 55 -1.03 8.51 9.12
N ASN A 56 -1.56 7.30 8.89
CA ASN A 56 -1.78 6.31 9.94
C ASN A 56 -0.46 5.60 10.29
N PHE A 57 0.43 6.32 10.97
CA PHE A 57 1.76 5.84 11.32
C PHE A 57 1.77 4.53 12.12
N PRO A 58 0.85 4.26 13.06
CA PRO A 58 0.77 2.95 13.72
C PRO A 58 0.53 1.78 12.75
N LEU A 59 -0.35 1.96 11.77
CA LEU A 59 -0.57 0.95 10.72
C LEU A 59 0.68 0.78 9.85
N ILE A 60 1.30 1.88 9.43
CA ILE A 60 2.51 1.86 8.62
C ILE A 60 3.65 1.15 9.36
N GLU A 61 3.81 1.41 10.67
CA GLU A 61 4.78 0.72 11.51
C GLU A 61 4.51 -0.78 11.57
N CYS A 62 3.25 -1.19 11.73
CA CYS A 62 2.87 -2.59 11.70
C CYS A 62 3.22 -3.23 10.35
N ILE A 63 2.87 -2.59 9.23
CA ILE A 63 3.23 -3.09 7.89
C ILE A 63 4.75 -3.24 7.75
N CYS A 64 5.53 -2.27 8.23
CA CYS A 64 6.99 -2.32 8.17
C CYS A 64 7.62 -3.49 8.94
N LYS A 65 6.89 -4.11 9.89
CA LYS A 65 7.32 -5.30 10.63
C LYS A 65 7.00 -6.61 9.90
N HIS A 66 6.05 -6.58 8.97
CA HIS A 66 5.43 -7.75 8.35
C HIS A 66 5.64 -7.81 6.83
N CYS A 67 6.14 -6.76 6.18
CA CYS A 67 6.39 -6.77 4.74
C CYS A 67 7.57 -5.86 4.41
N ASN A 68 8.30 -6.17 3.34
CA ASN A 68 9.42 -5.36 2.85
C ASN A 68 9.06 -4.49 1.65
N HIS A 69 7.80 -4.55 1.18
CA HIS A 69 7.33 -3.81 0.03
C HIS A 69 6.00 -3.12 0.37
N LEU A 70 5.98 -1.80 0.21
CA LEU A 70 4.87 -0.94 0.58
C LEU A 70 4.42 -0.10 -0.62
N VAL A 71 3.15 -0.23 -0.99
CA VAL A 71 2.49 0.65 -1.95
C VAL A 71 1.71 1.73 -1.18
N ILE A 72 1.96 3.00 -1.50
CA ILE A 72 1.32 4.14 -0.84
C ILE A 72 0.42 4.84 -1.84
N ASP A 73 -0.89 4.75 -1.66
CA ASP A 73 -1.83 5.57 -2.42
C ASP A 73 -1.75 7.03 -2.01
N THR A 74 -1.49 7.92 -2.97
CA THR A 74 -1.29 9.34 -2.67
C THR A 74 -2.51 10.21 -2.96
N GLY A 75 -3.66 9.66 -3.37
CA GLY A 75 -4.91 10.38 -3.73
C GLY A 75 -4.96 11.89 -3.44
N ASN A 76 -5.65 12.28 -2.37
CA ASN A 76 -5.73 13.69 -1.94
C ASN A 76 -4.59 14.10 -1.00
N ALA A 77 -3.49 13.36 -0.97
CA ALA A 77 -2.36 13.65 -0.09
C ALA A 77 -1.63 14.91 -0.54
N THR A 78 -1.15 15.68 0.43
CA THR A 78 -0.24 16.78 0.15
C THR A 78 1.19 16.28 -0.02
N ASN A 79 2.05 17.09 -0.63
CA ASN A 79 3.49 16.81 -0.63
C ASN A 79 4.05 16.64 0.78
N SER A 80 3.51 17.37 1.77
CA SER A 80 3.93 17.24 3.17
C SER A 80 3.59 15.85 3.73
N ASP A 81 2.38 15.33 3.45
CA ASP A 81 1.98 14.00 3.89
C ASP A 81 2.91 12.92 3.32
N ILE A 82 3.21 13.02 2.03
CA ILE A 82 4.13 12.10 1.33
C ILE A 82 5.54 12.19 1.93
N GLU A 83 6.07 13.39 2.14
CA GLU A 83 7.39 13.58 2.76
C GLU A 83 7.44 13.00 4.17
N ASN A 84 6.38 13.19 4.95
CA ASN A 84 6.31 12.71 6.33
C ASN A 84 6.27 11.18 6.39
N VAL A 85 5.48 10.52 5.53
CA VAL A 85 5.45 9.05 5.49
C VAL A 85 6.76 8.46 4.99
N LEU A 86 7.38 9.04 3.95
CA LEU A 86 8.69 8.58 3.47
C LEU A 86 9.78 8.73 4.55
N LYS A 87 9.81 9.86 5.26
CA LYS A 87 10.74 10.09 6.38
C LYS A 87 10.49 9.10 7.51
N PHE A 88 9.23 8.85 7.85
CA PHE A 88 8.84 7.91 8.89
C PHE A 88 9.29 6.48 8.55
N VAL A 89 8.93 5.97 7.37
CA VAL A 89 9.31 4.63 6.92
C VAL A 89 10.83 4.46 6.89
N LYS A 90 11.56 5.44 6.34
CA LYS A 90 13.04 5.40 6.30
C LYS A 90 13.67 5.33 7.70
N LYS A 91 13.03 5.92 8.72
CA LYS A 91 13.51 5.87 10.10
C LYS A 91 13.32 4.49 10.74
N ILE A 92 12.26 3.77 10.39
CA ILE A 92 11.88 2.52 11.07
C ILE A 92 12.22 1.25 10.29
N SER A 93 12.41 1.34 8.96
CA SER A 93 12.77 0.22 8.11
C SER A 93 13.67 0.67 6.96
N LEU A 94 14.97 0.38 7.07
CA LEU A 94 15.98 0.78 6.09
C LEU A 94 15.86 0.04 4.76
N ASN A 95 15.29 -1.17 4.77
CA ASN A 95 15.19 -2.04 3.60
C ASN A 95 13.82 -1.98 2.90
N MET A 96 12.90 -1.14 3.40
CA MET A 96 11.56 -1.03 2.84
C MET A 96 11.61 -0.49 1.40
N ARG A 97 11.02 -1.23 0.47
CA ARG A 97 10.82 -0.81 -0.92
C ARG A 97 9.47 -0.11 -1.02
N ILE A 98 9.48 1.16 -1.39
CA ILE A 98 8.27 1.99 -1.47
C ILE A 98 7.93 2.25 -2.94
N LEU A 99 6.66 2.04 -3.29
CA LEU A 99 6.04 2.53 -4.52
C LEU A 99 5.00 3.57 -4.13
N LEU A 100 5.13 4.80 -4.63
CA LEU A 100 4.04 5.77 -4.56
C LEU A 100 3.07 5.48 -5.70
N GLN A 101 1.77 5.47 -5.42
CA GLN A 101 0.73 5.36 -6.44
C GLN A 101 0.01 6.70 -6.55
N TYR A 102 0.18 7.37 -7.69
CA TYR A 102 -0.59 8.55 -8.03
C TYR A 102 -2.04 8.16 -8.35
N SER A 103 -2.98 8.80 -7.67
CA SER A 103 -4.42 8.58 -7.89
C SER A 103 -5.09 9.91 -8.21
N PRO A 104 -5.57 10.14 -9.44
CA PRO A 104 -6.36 11.33 -9.76
C PRO A 104 -7.72 11.31 -9.05
N THR A 105 -8.42 12.45 -9.06
CA THR A 105 -9.77 12.57 -8.48
C THR A 105 -10.70 11.49 -9.03
N ARG A 106 -11.44 10.83 -8.14
CA ARG A 106 -12.27 9.64 -8.46
C ARG A 106 -13.24 9.90 -9.63
N PRO A 107 -13.45 8.90 -10.52
CA PRO A 107 -14.47 8.97 -11.56
C PRO A 107 -15.90 9.18 -11.03
N PRO A 108 -16.83 9.68 -11.88
CA PRO A 108 -16.63 10.03 -13.28
C PRO A 108 -16.03 11.44 -13.43
N MET A 109 -14.77 11.52 -13.89
CA MET A 109 -14.05 12.76 -14.17
C MET A 109 -13.36 12.61 -15.53
N SER A 110 -13.34 13.69 -16.32
CA SER A 110 -12.67 13.72 -17.62
C SER A 110 -11.18 13.37 -17.49
N SER A 111 -10.63 12.62 -18.44
CA SER A 111 -9.19 12.34 -18.49
C SER A 111 -8.33 13.60 -18.56
N SER A 112 -8.90 14.72 -19.04
CA SER A 112 -8.23 16.03 -19.03
C SER A 112 -7.90 16.55 -17.63
N THR A 113 -8.54 16.05 -16.57
CA THR A 113 -8.27 16.46 -15.18
C THR A 113 -7.31 15.53 -14.45
N TRP A 114 -6.89 14.43 -15.07
CA TRP A 114 -6.07 13.41 -14.42
C TRP A 114 -4.65 13.89 -14.11
N ASN A 115 -4.15 14.95 -14.77
CA ASN A 115 -2.85 15.54 -14.47
C ASN A 115 -1.69 14.52 -14.40
N MET A 116 -1.63 13.58 -15.35
CA MET A 116 -0.68 12.46 -15.35
C MET A 116 0.80 12.88 -15.32
N TRP A 117 1.12 14.13 -15.70
CA TRP A 117 2.46 14.71 -15.56
C TRP A 117 2.96 14.71 -14.10
N ARG A 118 2.04 14.64 -13.13
CA ARG A 118 2.39 14.52 -11.70
C ARG A 118 3.19 13.28 -11.36
N ILE A 119 3.05 12.19 -12.11
CA ILE A 119 3.86 10.98 -11.89
C ILE A 119 5.35 11.34 -12.02
N GLN A 120 5.72 12.05 -13.08
CA GLN A 120 7.10 12.49 -13.31
C GLN A 120 7.56 13.50 -12.25
N GLU A 121 6.72 14.50 -11.93
CA GLU A 121 7.02 15.49 -10.88
C GLU A 121 7.32 14.81 -9.53
N MET A 122 6.50 13.82 -9.15
CA MET A 122 6.66 13.07 -7.90
C MET A 122 7.93 12.21 -7.90
N GLN A 123 8.25 11.54 -9.02
CA GLN A 123 9.50 10.76 -9.16
C GLN A 123 10.72 11.67 -8.97
N GLU A 124 10.72 12.84 -9.62
CA GLU A 124 11.80 13.81 -9.53
C GLU A 124 11.94 14.39 -8.13
N LYS A 125 10.82 14.71 -7.46
CA LYS A 125 10.80 15.32 -6.14
C LYS A 125 11.19 14.34 -5.03
N PHE A 126 10.57 13.16 -5.00
CA PHE A 126 10.72 12.21 -3.90
C PHE A 126 11.84 11.20 -4.10
N LYS A 127 12.37 11.08 -5.33
CA LYS A 127 13.39 10.08 -5.69
C LYS A 127 12.95 8.65 -5.33
N THR A 128 11.66 8.39 -5.48
CA THR A 128 10.98 7.12 -5.20
C THR A 128 10.23 6.70 -6.46
N PRO A 129 10.12 5.39 -6.78
CA PRO A 129 9.25 4.92 -7.84
C PRO A 129 7.82 5.44 -7.67
N VAL A 130 7.22 5.90 -8.75
CA VAL A 130 5.82 6.33 -8.81
C VAL A 130 5.14 5.63 -9.97
N GLY A 131 3.96 5.07 -9.69
CA GLY A 131 3.04 4.49 -10.67
C GLY A 131 1.72 5.25 -10.73
#